data_AF-A0A8H7RE57-F1
#
_entry.id   AF-A0A8H7RE57-F1
#
_cell.length_a   1.000
_cell.length_b   1.000
_cell.length_c   1.000
_cell.angle_alpha   90.00
_cell.angle_beta   90.00
_cell.angle_gamma   90.00
#
_symmetry.space_group_name_H-M   'P 1'
#
loop_
_entity.id
_entity.type
_entity.pdbx_description
1 polymer ?
#
loop_
_entity_poly.entity_id
_entity_poly.type
_entity_poly.pdbx_seq_one_letter_code
_entity_poly.pdbx_strand_id
1 'polypeptide(L)'
;MLNTTQPTLQDNDKSNVKHRLTTQRKDQTLLDLNQEYDKLSRKRQEQCNILVDQWQSYQQNQKDSRQSEISKRQVEFDRQLELLDEEKRKKWVSQKNDTSVIYSQLLAYLQQYHSDNCILTFPTDILDLFWSADIQVPVLETDLPLTIEKLKELSKH
;
A
#
# COMPACT_ATOMS: atom_id res chain seq x y z
N MET A 1 -31.60 96.85 6.04
CA MET A 1 -31.17 96.68 7.46
C MET A 1 -30.97 95.19 7.70
N LEU A 2 -29.74 94.75 7.93
CA LEU A 2 -29.40 93.34 8.21
C LEU A 2 -29.27 93.19 9.73
N ASN A 3 -30.22 92.52 10.36
CA ASN A 3 -30.10 92.13 11.77
C ASN A 3 -29.26 90.86 11.85
N THR A 4 -27.99 91.00 12.23
CA THR A 4 -27.11 89.89 12.58
C THR A 4 -27.36 89.53 14.05
N THR A 5 -28.17 88.49 14.29
CA THR A 5 -28.32 87.91 15.62
C THR A 5 -27.06 87.09 15.93
N GLN A 6 -26.22 87.57 16.86
CA GLN A 6 -25.09 86.79 17.37
C GLN A 6 -25.61 85.59 18.17
N PRO A 7 -25.05 84.37 17.97
CA PRO A 7 -25.39 83.22 18.80
C PRO A 7 -24.89 83.44 20.23
N THR A 8 -25.80 83.36 21.19
CA THR A 8 -25.51 83.47 22.62
C THR A 8 -24.79 82.21 23.12
N LEU A 9 -23.94 82.37 24.15
CA LEU A 9 -23.13 81.30 24.78
C LEU A 9 -23.89 80.00 25.11
N GLN A 10 -25.22 80.05 25.31
CA GLN A 10 -26.06 78.87 25.57
C GLN A 10 -26.25 77.93 24.36
N ASP A 11 -26.12 78.42 23.13
CA ASP A 11 -26.29 77.58 21.92
C ASP A 11 -25.03 76.77 21.60
N ASN A 12 -23.85 77.28 21.99
CA ASN A 12 -22.59 76.55 21.88
C ASN A 12 -22.52 75.37 22.87
N ASP A 13 -23.04 75.51 24.09
CA ASP A 13 -23.07 74.39 25.05
C ASP A 13 -24.03 73.28 24.60
N LYS A 14 -25.20 73.63 24.05
CA LYS A 14 -26.18 72.64 23.55
C LYS A 14 -25.69 71.88 22.32
N SER A 15 -24.95 72.53 21.42
CA SER A 15 -24.38 71.88 20.24
C SER A 15 -23.24 70.92 20.63
N ASN A 16 -22.40 71.32 21.59
CA ASN A 16 -21.27 70.53 22.08
C ASN A 16 -21.74 69.28 22.85
N VAL A 17 -22.81 69.40 23.67
CA VAL A 17 -23.43 68.26 24.37
C VAL A 17 -24.05 67.26 23.38
N LYS A 18 -24.76 67.72 22.34
CA LYS A 18 -25.30 66.84 21.29
C LYS A 18 -24.20 66.15 20.47
N HIS A 19 -23.12 66.86 20.16
CA HIS A 19 -21.98 66.30 19.44
C HIS A 19 -21.24 65.24 20.27
N ARG A 20 -21.09 65.47 21.58
CA ARG A 20 -20.48 64.51 22.51
C ARG A 20 -21.32 63.25 22.69
N LEU A 21 -22.65 63.39 22.82
CA LEU A 21 -23.59 62.26 22.90
C LEU A 21 -23.63 61.42 21.61
N THR A 22 -23.55 62.06 20.44
CA THR A 22 -23.53 61.34 19.16
C THR A 22 -22.21 60.63 18.89
N THR A 23 -21.08 61.22 19.30
CA THR A 23 -19.77 60.54 19.28
C THR A 23 -19.75 59.34 20.22
N GLN A 24 -20.21 59.49 21.46
CA GLN A 24 -20.27 58.39 22.43
C GLN A 24 -21.17 57.24 21.97
N ARG A 25 -22.29 57.55 21.28
CA ARG A 25 -23.17 56.53 20.68
C ARG A 25 -22.49 55.80 19.51
N LYS A 26 -21.70 56.50 18.69
CA LYS A 26 -20.92 55.89 17.60
C LYS A 26 -19.82 54.98 18.15
N ASP A 27 -19.12 55.41 19.19
CA ASP A 27 -18.07 54.63 19.84
C ASP A 27 -18.63 53.34 20.46
N GLN A 28 -19.79 53.42 21.10
CA GLN A 28 -20.49 52.22 21.61
C GLN A 28 -20.89 51.27 20.47
N THR A 29 -21.41 51.82 19.37
CA THR A 29 -21.81 51.02 18.20
C THR A 29 -20.60 50.31 17.57
N LEU A 30 -19.43 50.97 17.52
CA LEU A 30 -18.19 50.39 17.03
C LEU A 30 -17.67 49.28 17.97
N LEU A 31 -17.79 49.48 19.27
CA LEU A 31 -17.43 48.46 20.26
C LEU A 31 -18.30 47.21 20.11
N ASP A 32 -19.61 47.37 19.99
CA ASP A 32 -20.55 46.27 19.82
C ASP A 32 -20.26 45.52 18.51
N LEU A 33 -19.97 46.25 17.44
CA LEU A 33 -19.61 45.67 16.15
C LEU A 33 -18.32 44.84 16.24
N ASN A 34 -17.28 45.34 16.89
CA ASN A 34 -16.03 44.59 17.11
C ASN A 34 -16.28 43.30 17.89
N GLN A 35 -17.12 43.33 18.94
CA GLN A 35 -17.47 42.14 19.70
C GLN A 35 -18.19 41.09 18.85
N GLU A 36 -19.09 41.50 17.97
CA GLU A 36 -19.76 40.59 17.04
C GLU A 36 -18.79 40.00 16.00
N TYR A 37 -17.83 40.80 15.51
CA TYR A 37 -16.75 40.29 14.66
C TYR A 37 -15.88 39.24 15.38
N ASP A 38 -15.54 39.45 16.65
CA ASP A 38 -14.77 38.49 17.45
C ASP A 38 -15.55 37.20 17.70
N LYS A 39 -16.87 37.29 17.92
CA LYS A 39 -17.75 36.11 18.02
C LYS A 39 -17.79 35.35 16.69
N LEU A 40 -17.94 36.06 15.58
CA LEU A 40 -17.97 35.45 14.24
C LEU A 40 -16.64 34.78 13.90
N SER A 41 -15.52 35.43 14.21
CA SER A 41 -14.17 34.90 14.01
C SER A 41 -13.97 33.59 14.78
N ARG A 42 -14.35 33.57 16.07
CA ARG A 42 -14.29 32.35 16.90
C ARG A 42 -15.16 31.22 16.33
N LYS A 43 -16.39 31.53 15.91
CA LYS A 43 -17.29 30.54 15.31
C LYS A 43 -16.73 29.96 14.01
N ARG A 44 -16.10 30.79 13.17
CA ARG A 44 -15.43 30.31 11.96
C ARG A 44 -14.23 29.43 12.29
N GLN A 45 -13.42 29.82 13.26
CA GLN A 45 -12.29 29.00 13.69
C GLN A 45 -12.75 27.63 14.21
N GLU A 46 -13.81 27.60 15.00
CA GLU A 46 -14.40 26.36 15.51
C GLU A 46 -14.93 25.47 14.37
N GLN A 47 -15.62 26.04 13.38
CA GLN A 47 -16.05 25.31 12.18
C GLN A 47 -14.87 24.74 11.40
N CYS A 48 -13.79 25.51 11.23
CA CYS A 48 -12.58 25.02 10.58
C CYS A 48 -11.95 23.86 11.35
N ASN A 49 -11.87 23.96 12.68
CA ASN A 49 -11.33 22.88 13.52
C ASN A 49 -12.17 21.59 13.39
N ILE A 50 -13.49 21.70 13.44
CA ILE A 50 -14.39 20.55 13.26
C ILE A 50 -14.18 19.87 11.90
N LEU A 51 -14.04 20.66 10.82
CA LEU A 51 -13.79 20.11 9.49
C LEU A 51 -12.44 19.39 9.41
N VAL A 52 -11.40 19.92 10.05
CA VAL A 52 -10.09 19.27 10.14
C VAL A 52 -10.20 17.94 10.88
N ASP A 53 -10.88 17.90 12.02
CA ASP A 53 -11.04 16.69 12.83
C ASP A 53 -11.84 15.61 12.09
N GLN A 54 -12.91 16.02 11.39
CA GLN A 54 -13.70 15.12 10.53
C GLN A 54 -12.86 14.57 9.38
N TRP A 55 -12.07 15.42 8.73
CA TRP A 55 -11.19 15.00 7.65
C TRP A 55 -10.12 14.01 8.12
N GLN A 56 -9.48 14.28 9.26
CA GLN A 56 -8.50 13.39 9.85
C GLN A 56 -9.12 12.03 10.21
N SER A 57 -10.31 12.05 10.81
CA SER A 57 -11.05 10.82 11.15
C SER A 57 -11.40 10.01 9.89
N TYR A 58 -11.85 10.69 8.83
CA TYR A 58 -12.12 10.04 7.55
C TYR A 58 -10.86 9.41 6.94
N GLN A 59 -9.74 10.13 6.94
CA GLN A 59 -8.46 9.61 6.43
C GLN A 59 -7.99 8.37 7.20
N GLN A 60 -8.14 8.38 8.52
CA GLN A 60 -7.80 7.24 9.36
C GLN A 60 -8.70 6.03 9.06
N ASN A 61 -10.01 6.23 8.97
CA ASN A 61 -10.95 5.17 8.59
C ASN A 61 -10.64 4.58 7.20
N GLN A 62 -10.25 5.41 6.23
CA GLN A 62 -9.84 4.95 4.90
C GLN A 62 -8.54 4.13 4.93
N LYS A 63 -7.59 4.53 5.78
CA LYS A 63 -6.35 3.76 5.99
C LYS A 63 -6.66 2.38 6.58
N ASP A 64 -7.49 2.34 7.62
CA ASP A 64 -7.85 1.09 8.31
C ASP A 64 -8.67 0.16 7.40
N SER A 65 -9.58 0.72 6.61
CA SER A 65 -10.34 -0.01 5.59
C SER A 65 -9.42 -0.66 4.55
N ARG A 66 -8.46 0.10 3.98
CA ARG A 66 -7.49 -0.44 3.03
C ARG A 66 -6.60 -1.51 3.65
N GLN A 67 -6.16 -1.32 4.89
CA GLN A 67 -5.35 -2.31 5.59
C GLN A 67 -6.12 -3.62 5.78
N SER A 68 -7.41 -3.55 6.15
CA SER A 68 -8.27 -4.73 6.25
C SER A 68 -8.43 -5.47 4.92
N GLU A 69 -8.60 -4.75 3.81
CA GLU A 69 -8.67 -5.35 2.48
C GLU A 69 -7.38 -6.05 2.07
N ILE A 70 -6.22 -5.43 2.35
CA ILE A 70 -4.91 -6.04 2.09
C ILE A 70 -4.77 -7.35 2.86
N SER A 71 -5.10 -7.36 4.16
CA SER A 71 -5.05 -8.57 4.97
C SER A 71 -5.98 -9.67 4.46
N LYS A 72 -7.19 -9.33 3.99
CA LYS A 72 -8.10 -10.31 3.37
C LYS A 72 -7.53 -10.90 2.09
N ARG A 73 -6.92 -10.07 1.23
CA ARG A 73 -6.29 -10.53 0.00
C ARG A 73 -5.09 -11.43 0.28
N GLN A 74 -4.29 -11.10 1.30
CA GLN A 74 -3.16 -11.95 1.68
C GLN A 74 -3.63 -13.36 2.06
N VAL A 75 -4.66 -13.46 2.92
CA VAL A 75 -5.23 -14.76 3.31
C VAL A 75 -5.77 -15.53 2.10
N GLU A 76 -6.44 -14.85 1.17
CA GLU A 76 -6.93 -15.50 -0.05
C GLU A 76 -5.78 -15.98 -0.96
N PHE A 77 -4.71 -15.19 -1.09
CA PHE A 77 -3.52 -15.62 -1.84
C PHE A 77 -2.84 -16.83 -1.19
N ASP A 78 -2.66 -16.82 0.13
CA ASP A 78 -2.06 -17.93 0.86
C ASP A 78 -2.88 -19.21 0.67
N ARG A 79 -4.22 -19.11 0.73
CA ARG A 79 -5.15 -20.21 0.45
C ARG A 79 -5.02 -20.73 -0.99
N GLN A 80 -4.90 -19.83 -1.97
CA GLN A 80 -4.73 -20.22 -3.37
C GLN A 80 -3.39 -20.93 -3.61
N LEU A 81 -2.32 -20.46 -2.97
CA LEU A 81 -1.01 -21.13 -3.01
C LEU A 81 -1.08 -22.52 -2.41
N GLU A 82 -1.73 -22.69 -1.24
CA GLU A 82 -1.89 -23.99 -0.60
C GLU A 82 -2.67 -24.98 -1.50
N LEU A 83 -3.75 -24.52 -2.14
CA LEU A 83 -4.50 -25.33 -3.10
C LEU A 83 -3.65 -25.75 -4.31
N LEU A 84 -2.82 -24.84 -4.82
CA LEU A 84 -1.95 -25.10 -5.95
C LEU A 84 -0.84 -26.11 -5.58
N ASP A 85 -0.28 -25.98 -4.38
CA ASP A 85 0.71 -26.92 -3.85
C ASP A 85 0.11 -28.29 -3.57
N GLU A 86 -1.13 -28.35 -3.07
CA GLU A 86 -1.89 -29.60 -2.92
C GLU A 86 -2.15 -30.26 -4.28
N GLU A 87 -2.55 -29.49 -5.30
CA GLU A 87 -2.75 -30.02 -6.65
C GLU A 87 -1.44 -30.51 -7.29
N LYS A 88 -0.33 -29.78 -7.10
CA LYS A 88 1.01 -30.22 -7.51
C LYS A 88 1.41 -31.52 -6.81
N ARG A 89 1.23 -31.61 -5.48
CA ARG A 89 1.51 -32.84 -4.72
C ARG A 89 0.67 -34.02 -5.22
N LYS A 90 -0.62 -33.83 -5.51
CA LYS A 90 -1.48 -34.88 -6.06
C LYS A 90 -1.02 -35.33 -7.45
N LYS A 91 -0.69 -34.40 -8.34
CA LYS A 91 -0.15 -34.73 -9.67
C LYS A 91 1.20 -35.46 -9.56
N TRP A 92 2.07 -35.02 -8.66
CA TRP A 92 3.39 -35.62 -8.44
C TRP A 92 3.29 -37.05 -7.90
N VAL A 93 2.40 -37.31 -6.93
CA VAL A 93 2.17 -38.67 -6.40
C VAL A 93 1.50 -39.60 -7.41
N SER A 94 0.65 -39.06 -8.30
CA SER A 94 -0.03 -39.85 -9.34
C SER A 94 0.88 -40.26 -10.50
N GLN A 95 2.09 -39.69 -10.59
CA GLN A 95 3.07 -39.94 -11.63
C GLN A 95 4.30 -40.68 -11.07
N LYS A 96 4.08 -41.63 -10.14
CA LYS A 96 5.08 -42.67 -9.85
C LYS A 96 5.26 -43.55 -11.09
N ASN A 97 5.95 -43.02 -12.08
CA ASN A 97 6.69 -43.84 -13.01
C ASN A 97 7.59 -44.74 -12.17
N ASP A 98 7.65 -46.02 -12.52
CA ASP A 98 8.56 -46.96 -11.89
C ASP A 98 9.97 -46.34 -11.92
N THR A 99 10.60 -46.18 -10.76
CA THR A 99 11.89 -45.48 -10.60
C THR A 99 12.96 -46.07 -11.53
N SER A 100 12.87 -47.37 -11.81
CA SER A 100 13.68 -48.08 -12.79
C SER A 100 13.55 -47.53 -14.23
N VAL A 101 12.33 -47.18 -14.64
CA VAL A 101 12.05 -46.57 -15.95
C VAL A 101 12.64 -45.16 -16.02
N ILE A 102 12.57 -44.39 -14.93
CA ILE A 102 13.18 -43.05 -14.85
C ILE A 102 14.70 -43.15 -14.98
N TYR A 103 15.36 -44.06 -14.25
CA TYR A 103 16.81 -44.25 -14.33
C TYR A 103 17.28 -44.70 -15.70
N SER A 104 16.55 -45.61 -16.35
CA SER A 104 16.89 -46.07 -17.70
C SER A 104 16.74 -44.97 -18.75
N GLN A 105 15.71 -44.11 -18.65
CA GLN A 105 15.53 -42.94 -19.51
C GLN A 105 16.64 -41.90 -19.30
N LEU A 106 16.97 -41.58 -18.05
CA LEU A 106 18.06 -40.66 -17.73
C LEU A 106 19.42 -41.18 -18.23
N LEU A 107 19.70 -42.48 -18.05
CA LEU A 107 20.92 -43.10 -18.55
C LEU A 107 21.02 -43.07 -20.08
N ALA A 108 19.93 -43.41 -20.78
CA ALA A 108 19.89 -43.37 -22.23
C ALA A 108 20.16 -41.95 -22.76
N TYR A 109 19.56 -40.95 -22.11
CA TYR A 109 19.76 -39.54 -22.47
C TYR A 109 21.20 -39.09 -22.20
N LEU A 110 21.73 -39.30 -20.98
CA LEU A 110 23.08 -38.85 -20.61
C LEU A 110 24.19 -39.53 -21.42
N GLN A 111 24.00 -40.79 -21.84
CA GLN A 111 24.98 -41.48 -22.68
C GLN A 111 25.05 -40.92 -24.11
N GLN A 112 23.96 -40.30 -24.58
CA GLN A 112 23.88 -39.66 -25.90
C GLN A 112 24.10 -38.15 -25.82
N TYR A 113 24.20 -37.59 -24.61
CA TYR A 113 24.36 -36.17 -24.39
C TYR A 113 25.79 -35.76 -24.73
N HIS A 114 25.92 -34.88 -25.71
CA HIS A 114 27.18 -34.27 -26.10
C HIS A 114 27.00 -32.76 -25.99
N SER A 115 27.83 -32.13 -25.17
CA SER A 115 27.87 -30.68 -24.99
C SER A 115 29.26 -30.18 -25.34
N ASP A 116 29.32 -29.18 -26.22
CA ASP A 116 30.56 -28.45 -26.50
C ASP A 116 30.86 -27.40 -25.42
N ASN A 117 29.95 -27.26 -24.43
CA ASN A 117 29.99 -26.29 -23.35
C ASN A 117 30.31 -26.95 -22.01
N CYS A 118 31.12 -26.27 -21.21
CA CYS A 118 31.49 -26.69 -19.84
C CYS A 118 30.28 -26.72 -18.87
N ILE A 119 29.23 -25.94 -19.16
CA ILE A 119 27.97 -25.92 -18.41
C ILE A 119 26.92 -26.73 -19.19
N LEU A 120 26.30 -27.67 -18.49
CA LEU A 120 25.26 -28.55 -19.04
C LEU A 120 23.90 -27.85 -18.97
N THR A 121 23.14 -27.96 -20.06
CA THR A 121 21.77 -27.47 -20.14
C THR A 121 20.85 -28.60 -20.59
N PHE A 122 19.84 -28.89 -19.77
CA PHE A 122 18.87 -29.93 -20.06
C PHE A 122 17.50 -29.34 -20.40
N PRO A 123 16.76 -29.95 -21.33
CA PRO A 123 15.36 -29.59 -21.53
C PRO A 123 14.51 -29.99 -20.31
N THR A 124 13.39 -29.29 -20.13
CA THR A 124 12.57 -29.33 -18.91
C THR A 124 12.04 -30.73 -18.59
N ASP A 125 11.71 -31.50 -19.61
CA ASP A 125 11.27 -32.90 -19.49
C ASP A 125 12.34 -33.80 -18.86
N ILE A 126 13.63 -33.57 -19.15
CA ILE A 126 14.74 -34.31 -18.54
C ILE A 126 15.02 -33.82 -17.11
N LEU A 127 14.88 -32.52 -16.85
CA LEU A 127 14.97 -31.97 -15.48
C LEU A 127 13.90 -32.54 -14.56
N ASP A 128 12.67 -32.69 -15.07
CA ASP A 128 11.56 -33.31 -14.34
C ASP A 128 11.89 -34.76 -13.95
N LEU A 129 12.61 -35.51 -14.79
CA LEU A 129 13.07 -36.87 -14.47
C LEU A 129 14.09 -36.87 -13.32
N PHE A 130 15.06 -35.95 -13.32
CA PHE A 130 16.02 -35.81 -12.22
C PHE A 130 15.33 -35.47 -10.89
N TRP A 131 14.38 -34.53 -10.91
CA TRP A 131 13.61 -34.15 -9.72
C TRP A 131 12.67 -35.26 -9.24
N SER A 132 12.07 -36.01 -10.17
CA SER A 132 11.22 -37.16 -9.83
C SER A 132 12.02 -38.32 -9.20
N ALA A 133 13.29 -38.44 -9.56
CA ALA A 133 14.23 -39.42 -9.04
C ALA A 133 14.98 -38.97 -7.76
N ASP A 134 14.79 -37.72 -7.33
CA ASP A 134 15.58 -37.07 -6.25
C ASP A 134 17.10 -37.18 -6.47
N ILE A 135 17.53 -37.01 -7.72
CA ILE A 135 18.95 -37.04 -8.13
C ILE A 135 19.41 -35.62 -8.43
N GLN A 136 20.58 -35.27 -7.91
CA GLN A 136 21.23 -34.00 -8.21
C GLN A 136 21.52 -33.88 -9.71
N VAL A 137 21.00 -32.82 -10.33
CA VAL A 137 21.25 -32.50 -11.74
C VAL A 137 22.73 -32.12 -11.91
N PRO A 138 23.50 -32.80 -12.78
CA PRO A 138 24.88 -32.41 -13.06
C PRO A 138 24.90 -31.08 -13.80
N VAL A 139 25.64 -30.10 -13.30
CA VAL A 139 25.70 -28.77 -13.92
C VAL A 139 26.97 -28.62 -14.75
N LEU A 140 28.04 -29.34 -14.39
CA LEU A 140 29.31 -29.33 -15.10
C LEU A 140 29.53 -30.64 -15.86
N GLU A 141 30.22 -30.57 -16.99
CA GLU A 141 30.60 -31.75 -17.78
C GLU A 141 31.44 -32.76 -16.97
N THR A 142 32.23 -32.27 -16.02
CA THR A 142 33.02 -33.12 -15.10
C THR A 142 32.17 -33.96 -14.16
N ASP A 143 30.92 -33.55 -13.89
CA ASP A 143 30.01 -34.25 -12.98
C ASP A 143 29.26 -35.39 -13.67
N LEU A 144 29.23 -35.36 -15.01
CA LEU A 144 28.45 -36.26 -15.86
C LEU A 144 28.86 -37.74 -15.68
N PRO A 145 30.16 -38.12 -15.64
CA PRO A 145 30.57 -39.50 -15.40
C PRO A 145 30.11 -40.04 -14.03
N LEU A 146 30.21 -39.23 -12.98
CA LEU A 146 29.79 -39.59 -11.62
C LEU A 146 28.27 -39.78 -11.54
N THR A 147 27.51 -38.90 -12.17
CA THR A 147 26.04 -39.02 -12.23
C THR A 147 25.62 -40.26 -13.04
N ILE A 148 26.31 -40.59 -14.13
CA ILE A 148 26.06 -41.82 -14.91
C ILE A 148 26.35 -43.07 -14.07
N GLU A 149 27.46 -43.13 -13.34
CA GLU A 149 27.78 -44.27 -12.48
C GLU A 149 26.73 -44.46 -11.38
N LYS A 150 26.37 -43.37 -10.70
CA LYS A 150 25.32 -43.38 -9.67
C LYS A 150 23.98 -43.89 -10.21
N LEU A 151 23.57 -43.43 -11.40
CA LEU A 151 22.35 -43.91 -12.06
C LEU A 151 22.43 -45.40 -12.43
N LYS A 152 23.59 -45.89 -12.87
CA LYS A 152 23.80 -47.33 -13.17
C LYS A 152 23.71 -48.21 -11.93
N GLU A 153 24.16 -47.71 -10.78
CA GLU A 153 24.02 -48.42 -9.50
C GLU A 153 22.57 -48.45 -9.04
N LEU A 154 21.89 -47.31 -9.09
CA LEU A 154 20.48 -47.19 -8.73
C LEU A 154 19.54 -48.00 -9.64
N SER A 155 19.93 -48.23 -10.90
CA SER A 155 19.18 -49.07 -11.84
C SER A 155 19.35 -50.58 -11.62
N LYS A 156 20.28 -51.02 -10.75
CA LYS A 156 20.51 -52.45 -10.44
C LYS A 156 19.74 -52.93 -9.21
N HIS A 157 19.14 -52.01 -8.46
CA HIS A 157 18.32 -52.27 -7.28
C HIS A 157 16.84 -52.07 -7.60
#